data_AF-A0A2E7RJR0-F1
#
_entry.id   AF-A0A2E7RJR0-F1
#
_cell.length_a   1.000
_cell.length_b   1.000
_cell.length_c   1.000
_cell.angle_alpha   90.00
_cell.angle_beta   90.00
_cell.angle_gamma   90.00
#
_symmetry.space_group_name_H-M   'P 1'
#
loop_
_entity.id
_entity.type
_entity.pdbx_description
1 polymer ?
#
loop_
_entity_poly.entity_id
_entity_poly.type
_entity_poly.pdbx_seq_one_letter_code
_entity_poly.pdbx_strand_id
1 'polypeptide(L)'
;MNPPPKSPATVRTFLKKNVGLLEPGLRLEGQPLELAEGVSVDLWGVDALGRPVLLFLAATIKPSLFNEILDVVSRFQETPDRWLGRFSSITDIRVMVVTEKFSEDLRRRMEVLARAIPLRVLQLRLPTTTKGVPEVLPLLPAGRPDFSFLTQDIEEKTRVAAGRFLSALTHIRPAFQAQGAQWPILLTGIHGPFGILFQSDGRLSLCCNHEGGEAKRIDLVDDLSVDIALDCLMREQWVAENEAA
;
A
#
# COMPACT_ATOMS: atom_id res chain seq x y z
N MET A 1 10.58 0.06 -27.58
CA MET A 1 9.65 -0.27 -26.48
C MET A 1 8.60 0.82 -26.41
N ASN A 2 7.33 0.42 -26.27
CA ASN A 2 6.14 1.23 -26.57
C ASN A 2 6.01 2.50 -25.70
N PRO A 3 5.40 3.59 -26.23
CA PRO A 3 5.11 4.80 -25.47
C PRO A 3 4.24 4.51 -24.23
N PRO A 4 4.24 5.39 -23.22
CA PRO A 4 3.50 5.16 -21.98
C PRO A 4 1.99 5.04 -22.25
N PRO A 5 1.29 4.23 -21.46
CA PRO A 5 -0.11 3.89 -21.68
C PRO A 5 -1.05 5.09 -21.56
N LYS A 6 -1.89 5.35 -22.56
CA LYS A 6 -3.05 6.27 -22.44
C LYS A 6 -4.36 5.55 -22.13
N SER A 7 -4.36 4.21 -22.09
CA SER A 7 -5.57 3.41 -21.82
C SER A 7 -5.47 2.67 -20.48
N PRO A 8 -6.59 2.50 -19.75
CA PRO A 8 -6.64 1.77 -18.49
C PRO A 8 -6.05 0.35 -18.57
N ALA A 9 -6.23 -0.34 -19.70
CA ALA A 9 -5.69 -1.68 -19.94
C ALA A 9 -4.16 -1.73 -19.90
N THR A 10 -3.51 -0.69 -20.43
CA THR A 10 -2.05 -0.66 -20.50
C THR A 10 -1.45 -0.17 -19.18
N VAL A 11 -2.14 0.70 -18.43
CA VAL A 11 -1.79 1.01 -17.01
C VAL A 11 -1.90 -0.25 -16.15
N ARG A 12 -2.98 -1.03 -16.30
CA ARG A 12 -3.15 -2.32 -15.61
C ARG A 12 -2.00 -3.28 -15.89
N THR A 13 -1.62 -3.41 -17.16
CA THR A 13 -0.49 -4.27 -17.57
C THR A 13 0.82 -3.80 -16.96
N PHE A 14 1.04 -2.49 -16.92
CA PHE A 14 2.21 -1.89 -16.30
C PHE A 14 2.26 -2.18 -14.79
N LEU A 15 1.17 -1.93 -14.07
CA LEU A 15 1.10 -2.15 -12.62
C LEU A 15 1.27 -3.62 -12.24
N LYS A 16 0.73 -4.56 -13.04
CA LYS A 16 0.95 -6.00 -12.83
C LYS A 16 2.43 -6.40 -12.93
N LYS A 17 3.21 -5.72 -13.77
CA LYS A 17 4.65 -5.97 -13.91
C LYS A 17 5.50 -5.25 -12.87
N ASN A 18 4.96 -4.19 -12.25
CA ASN A 18 5.69 -3.32 -11.33
C ASN A 18 4.91 -3.16 -10.02
N VAL A 19 4.36 -4.26 -9.50
CA VAL A 19 3.44 -4.24 -8.35
C VAL A 19 4.11 -3.68 -7.09
N GLY A 20 5.42 -3.88 -6.95
CA GLY A 20 6.22 -3.32 -5.86
C GLY A 20 6.22 -1.79 -5.80
N LEU A 21 5.90 -1.10 -6.90
CA LEU A 21 5.71 0.37 -6.89
C LEU A 21 4.46 0.79 -6.12
N LEU A 22 3.47 -0.09 -5.96
CA LEU A 22 2.24 0.21 -5.21
C LEU A 22 2.41 -0.08 -3.72
N GLU A 23 2.90 -1.28 -3.42
CA GLU A 23 3.08 -1.79 -2.06
C GLU A 23 3.99 -3.04 -2.11
N PRO A 24 5.05 -3.11 -1.28
CA PRO A 24 5.86 -4.32 -1.15
C PRO A 24 5.03 -5.53 -0.70
N GLY A 25 5.13 -6.64 -1.45
CA GLY A 25 4.46 -7.90 -1.13
C GLY A 25 3.01 -7.99 -1.61
N LEU A 26 2.49 -6.94 -2.27
CA LEU A 26 1.21 -7.01 -2.96
C LEU A 26 1.30 -7.94 -4.17
N ARG A 27 0.31 -8.82 -4.30
CA ARG A 27 0.17 -9.74 -5.44
C ARG A 27 -1.16 -9.47 -6.13
N LEU A 28 -1.09 -9.08 -7.40
CA LEU A 28 -2.27 -8.75 -8.20
C LEU A 28 -2.77 -9.95 -8.99
N GLU A 29 -4.08 -10.01 -9.13
CA GLU A 29 -4.76 -11.15 -9.71
C GLU A 29 -5.13 -10.94 -11.18
N GLY A 30 -5.16 -12.07 -11.90
CA GLY A 30 -5.33 -12.11 -13.35
C GLY A 30 -6.74 -11.72 -13.80
N GLN A 31 -7.72 -12.28 -13.11
CA GLN A 31 -9.14 -12.25 -13.46
C GLN A 31 -9.89 -11.22 -12.61
N PRO A 32 -10.97 -10.59 -13.13
CA PRO A 32 -11.84 -9.74 -12.33
C PRO A 32 -12.39 -10.47 -11.10
N LEU A 33 -12.63 -9.73 -10.03
CA LEU A 33 -13.33 -10.24 -8.85
C LEU A 33 -14.83 -9.94 -9.00
N GLU A 34 -15.60 -10.96 -9.37
CA GLU A 34 -17.06 -10.87 -9.45
C GLU A 34 -17.66 -10.85 -8.04
N LEU A 35 -18.37 -9.80 -7.65
CA LEU A 35 -18.98 -9.65 -6.31
C LEU A 35 -20.46 -9.99 -6.32
N ALA A 36 -21.20 -9.51 -7.31
CA ALA A 36 -22.61 -9.79 -7.53
C ALA A 36 -22.94 -9.61 -9.02
N GLU A 37 -24.17 -9.88 -9.42
CA GLU A 37 -24.61 -9.66 -10.80
C GLU A 37 -24.40 -8.18 -11.21
N GLY A 38 -23.52 -7.96 -12.18
CA GLY A 38 -23.19 -6.62 -12.68
C GLY A 38 -22.22 -5.82 -11.81
N VAL A 39 -21.68 -6.38 -10.72
CA VAL A 39 -20.70 -5.71 -9.85
C VAL A 39 -19.42 -6.52 -9.77
N SER A 40 -18.35 -5.98 -10.36
CA SER A 40 -17.03 -6.61 -10.44
C SER A 40 -15.91 -5.62 -10.19
N VAL A 41 -14.78 -6.11 -9.67
CA VAL A 41 -13.54 -5.34 -9.55
C VAL A 41 -12.51 -5.86 -10.55
N ASP A 42 -12.17 -5.04 -11.54
CA ASP A 42 -11.28 -5.41 -12.65
C ASP A 42 -9.85 -5.73 -12.21
N LEU A 43 -9.37 -5.07 -11.15
CA LEU A 43 -8.05 -5.28 -10.60
C LEU A 43 -8.14 -5.39 -9.08
N TRP A 44 -7.66 -6.50 -8.56
CA TRP A 44 -7.61 -6.76 -7.13
C TRP A 44 -6.39 -7.64 -6.86
N GLY A 45 -6.13 -7.90 -5.59
CA GLY A 45 -5.03 -8.74 -5.17
C GLY A 45 -5.09 -9.07 -3.70
N VAL A 46 -3.98 -9.60 -3.21
CA VAL A 46 -3.76 -9.84 -1.79
C VAL A 46 -2.46 -9.21 -1.34
N ASP A 47 -2.46 -8.68 -0.13
CA ASP A 47 -1.25 -8.15 0.47
C ASP A 47 -0.33 -9.24 1.02
N ALA A 48 0.77 -8.81 1.64
CA ALA A 48 1.77 -9.71 2.22
C ALA A 48 1.22 -10.62 3.34
N LEU A 49 0.05 -10.30 3.90
CA LEU A 49 -0.65 -11.13 4.89
C LEU A 49 -1.78 -11.97 4.27
N GLY A 50 -2.02 -11.84 2.96
CA GLY A 50 -3.10 -12.53 2.26
C GLY A 50 -4.47 -11.86 2.42
N ARG A 51 -4.51 -10.60 2.84
CA ARG A 51 -5.75 -9.82 3.00
C ARG A 51 -6.14 -9.17 1.67
N PRO A 52 -7.45 -9.02 1.38
CA PRO A 52 -7.93 -8.54 0.10
C PRO A 52 -7.62 -7.05 -0.10
N VAL A 53 -7.09 -6.75 -1.28
CA VAL A 53 -6.84 -5.37 -1.74
C VAL A 53 -7.60 -5.17 -3.04
N LEU A 54 -8.55 -4.24 -3.05
CA LEU A 54 -9.34 -3.86 -4.22
C LEU A 54 -8.73 -2.63 -4.88
N LEU A 55 -8.44 -2.69 -6.18
CA LEU A 55 -7.76 -1.62 -6.90
C LEU A 55 -8.67 -0.96 -7.94
N PHE A 56 -8.79 0.35 -7.84
CA PHE A 56 -9.52 1.19 -8.80
C PHE A 56 -8.53 2.03 -9.59
N LEU A 57 -8.56 1.90 -10.91
CA LEU A 57 -7.72 2.69 -11.82
C LEU A 57 -8.57 3.82 -12.43
N ALA A 58 -8.16 5.07 -12.24
CA ALA A 58 -8.86 6.21 -12.79
C ALA A 58 -7.88 7.21 -13.38
N ALA A 59 -7.97 7.58 -14.67
CA ALA A 59 -7.12 8.65 -15.21
C ALA A 59 -7.35 9.98 -14.46
N THR A 60 -8.62 10.25 -14.14
CA THR A 60 -9.06 11.31 -13.24
C THR A 60 -10.17 10.76 -12.35
N ILE A 61 -10.09 11.01 -11.04
CA ILE A 61 -11.14 10.63 -10.10
C ILE A 61 -12.44 11.39 -10.42
N LYS A 62 -13.54 10.65 -10.64
CA LYS A 62 -14.88 11.21 -10.87
C LYS A 62 -15.74 11.03 -9.61
N PRO A 63 -16.76 11.88 -9.37
CA PRO A 63 -17.68 11.68 -8.24
C PRO A 63 -18.37 10.32 -8.20
N SER A 64 -18.59 9.68 -9.36
CA SER A 64 -19.17 8.34 -9.44
C SER A 64 -18.31 7.26 -8.78
N LEU A 65 -16.98 7.44 -8.74
CA LEU A 65 -16.05 6.47 -8.17
C LEU A 65 -16.29 6.24 -6.68
N PHE A 66 -16.78 7.26 -5.96
CA PHE A 66 -17.08 7.13 -4.53
C PHE A 66 -18.21 6.14 -4.29
N ASN A 67 -19.28 6.23 -5.09
CA ASN A 67 -20.41 5.30 -5.01
C ASN A 67 -19.99 3.89 -5.44
N GLU A 68 -19.15 3.79 -6.47
CA GLU A 68 -18.60 2.52 -6.94
C GLU A 68 -17.77 1.81 -5.86
N ILE A 69 -16.88 2.55 -5.17
CA ILE A 69 -16.09 2.01 -4.05
C ILE A 69 -17.01 1.54 -2.92
N LEU A 70 -18.01 2.34 -2.54
CA LEU A 70 -18.92 2.00 -1.45
C LEU A 70 -19.78 0.78 -1.78
N ASP A 71 -20.32 0.70 -3.01
CA ASP A 71 -21.10 -0.45 -3.46
C ASP A 71 -20.23 -1.72 -3.45
N VAL A 72 -19.04 -1.67 -4.06
CA VAL A 72 -18.08 -2.77 -4.07
C VAL A 72 -17.72 -3.25 -2.66
N VAL A 73 -17.37 -2.35 -1.75
CA VAL A 73 -17.00 -2.71 -0.38
C VAL A 73 -18.20 -3.33 0.35
N SER A 74 -19.40 -2.76 0.17
CA SER A 74 -20.63 -3.28 0.78
C SER A 74 -20.93 -4.70 0.27
N ARG A 75 -20.89 -4.92 -1.06
CA ARG A 75 -21.11 -6.25 -1.66
C ARG A 75 -20.09 -7.28 -1.22
N PHE A 76 -18.83 -6.88 -1.10
CA PHE A 76 -17.78 -7.75 -0.60
C PHE A 76 -18.10 -8.22 0.83
N GLN A 77 -18.57 -7.30 1.69
CA GLN A 77 -18.89 -7.58 3.09
C GLN A 77 -20.21 -8.33 3.29
N GLU A 78 -21.17 -8.22 2.37
CA GLU A 78 -22.47 -8.91 2.42
C GLU A 78 -22.35 -10.45 2.32
N THR A 79 -21.29 -10.97 1.70
CA THR A 79 -21.12 -12.41 1.42
C THR A 79 -19.79 -12.97 1.93
N PRO A 80 -19.50 -12.90 3.24
CA PRO A 80 -18.20 -13.26 3.80
C PRO A 80 -17.80 -14.70 3.52
N ASP A 81 -18.75 -15.63 3.57
CA ASP A 81 -18.52 -17.07 3.38
C ASP A 81 -18.01 -17.41 1.97
N ARG A 82 -18.37 -16.60 0.97
CA ARG A 82 -17.92 -16.77 -0.43
C ARG A 82 -16.40 -16.67 -0.56
N TRP A 83 -15.76 -15.98 0.38
CA TRP A 83 -14.35 -15.67 0.33
C TRP A 83 -13.48 -16.60 1.18
N LEU A 84 -14.09 -17.54 1.91
CA LEU A 84 -13.39 -18.51 2.72
C LEU A 84 -12.41 -19.34 1.87
N GLY A 85 -11.19 -19.47 2.37
CA GLY A 85 -10.10 -20.16 1.67
C GLY A 85 -9.44 -19.35 0.55
N ARG A 86 -9.99 -18.19 0.17
CA ARG A 86 -9.38 -17.27 -0.80
C ARG A 86 -8.55 -16.17 -0.15
N PHE A 87 -8.98 -15.70 1.02
CA PHE A 87 -8.29 -14.65 1.78
C PHE A 87 -7.97 -15.13 3.21
N SER A 88 -6.87 -14.63 3.75
CA SER A 88 -6.48 -14.89 5.15
C SER A 88 -7.37 -14.16 6.15
N SER A 89 -7.89 -12.99 5.77
CA SER A 89 -8.84 -12.19 6.56
C SER A 89 -9.74 -11.41 5.62
N ILE A 90 -11.04 -11.46 5.85
CA ILE A 90 -12.07 -10.82 5.01
C ILE A 90 -12.59 -9.52 5.63
N THR A 91 -12.34 -9.31 6.92
CA THR A 91 -12.70 -8.09 7.64
C THR A 91 -11.71 -6.96 7.37
N ASP A 92 -10.49 -7.29 6.97
CA ASP A 92 -9.41 -6.34 6.72
C ASP A 92 -9.28 -5.97 5.23
N ILE A 93 -10.41 -5.76 4.56
CA ILE A 93 -10.42 -5.34 3.17
C ILE A 93 -9.85 -3.93 3.00
N ARG A 94 -9.02 -3.75 1.98
CA ARG A 94 -8.41 -2.46 1.65
C ARG A 94 -8.76 -2.03 0.26
N VAL A 95 -8.92 -0.72 0.10
CA VAL A 95 -9.16 -0.09 -1.20
C VAL A 95 -7.93 0.74 -1.57
N MET A 96 -7.47 0.57 -2.80
CA MET A 96 -6.41 1.40 -3.39
C MET A 96 -6.94 2.06 -4.66
N VAL A 97 -6.91 3.37 -4.70
CA VAL A 97 -7.22 4.15 -5.90
C VAL A 97 -5.91 4.62 -6.51
N VAL A 98 -5.65 4.24 -7.76
CA VAL A 98 -4.49 4.71 -8.52
C VAL A 98 -4.97 5.68 -9.60
N THR A 99 -4.44 6.90 -9.58
CA THR A 99 -4.85 7.96 -10.50
C THR A 99 -3.69 8.68 -11.15
N GLU A 100 -3.86 9.21 -12.36
CA GLU A 100 -2.84 10.05 -13.00
C GLU A 100 -2.97 11.51 -12.56
N LYS A 101 -4.21 12.00 -12.46
CA LYS A 101 -4.55 13.39 -12.14
C LYS A 101 -5.47 13.50 -10.95
N PHE A 102 -5.41 14.66 -10.31
CA PHE A 102 -6.17 14.90 -9.09
C PHE A 102 -6.48 16.38 -8.88
N SER A 103 -7.55 16.66 -8.15
CA SER A 103 -7.93 18.01 -7.71
C SER A 103 -8.04 18.07 -6.19
N GLU A 104 -7.84 19.25 -5.63
CA GLU A 104 -7.90 19.48 -4.17
C GLU A 104 -9.29 19.22 -3.57
N ASP A 105 -10.37 19.50 -4.30
CA ASP A 105 -11.73 19.16 -3.83
C ASP A 105 -11.90 17.64 -3.69
N LEU A 106 -11.46 16.89 -4.70
CA LEU A 106 -11.51 15.43 -4.68
C LEU A 106 -10.58 14.85 -3.61
N ARG A 107 -9.46 15.52 -3.31
CA ARG A 107 -8.60 15.19 -2.16
C ARG A 107 -9.35 15.16 -0.86
N ARG A 108 -10.01 16.27 -0.54
CA ARG A 108 -10.76 16.39 0.71
C ARG A 108 -11.84 15.33 0.81
N ARG A 109 -12.54 15.03 -0.28
CA ARG A 109 -13.56 13.97 -0.31
C ARG A 109 -12.96 12.58 -0.08
N MET A 110 -11.82 12.27 -0.71
CA MET A 110 -11.12 11.00 -0.49
C MET A 110 -10.56 10.88 0.91
N GLU A 111 -10.06 11.97 1.51
CA GLU A 111 -9.65 12.03 2.92
C GLU A 111 -10.82 11.71 3.85
N VAL A 112 -12.04 12.18 3.54
CA VAL A 112 -13.25 11.82 4.31
C VAL A 112 -13.56 10.33 4.16
N LEU A 113 -13.54 9.80 2.94
CA LEU A 113 -13.79 8.37 2.69
C LEU A 113 -12.75 7.48 3.39
N ALA A 114 -11.48 7.89 3.41
CA ALA A 114 -10.39 7.18 4.07
C ALA A 114 -10.49 7.12 5.61
N ARG A 115 -11.42 7.88 6.22
CA ARG A 115 -11.75 7.74 7.64
C ARG A 115 -12.75 6.61 7.90
N ALA A 116 -13.55 6.26 6.90
CA ALA A 116 -14.59 5.24 6.99
C ALA A 116 -14.11 3.86 6.55
N ILE A 117 -13.23 3.79 5.55
CA ILE A 117 -12.68 2.55 5.01
C ILE A 117 -11.14 2.63 4.93
N PRO A 118 -10.43 1.49 5.01
CA PRO A 118 -8.97 1.44 4.77
C PRO A 118 -8.64 1.77 3.30
N LEU A 119 -8.58 3.07 2.99
CA LEU A 119 -8.38 3.61 1.64
C LEU A 119 -6.98 4.20 1.50
N ARG A 120 -6.34 3.89 0.38
CA ARG A 120 -5.15 4.60 -0.10
C ARG A 120 -5.41 5.20 -1.47
N VAL A 121 -4.88 6.41 -1.67
CA VAL A 121 -4.94 7.08 -2.97
C VAL A 121 -3.52 7.38 -3.42
N LEU A 122 -3.15 6.81 -4.56
CA LEU A 122 -1.83 6.89 -5.16
C LEU A 122 -1.91 7.61 -6.50
N GLN A 123 -0.98 8.52 -6.74
CA GLN A 123 -0.74 9.14 -8.02
C GLN A 123 0.31 8.34 -8.78
N LEU A 124 -0.06 7.81 -9.95
CA LEU A 124 0.90 7.28 -10.91
C LEU A 124 1.39 8.44 -11.79
N ARG A 125 2.67 8.77 -11.69
CA ARG A 125 3.35 9.70 -12.59
C ARG A 125 4.16 8.91 -13.59
N LEU A 126 3.71 8.92 -14.83
CA LEU A 126 4.45 8.33 -15.93
C LEU A 126 5.52 9.32 -16.40
N PRO A 127 6.73 8.84 -16.71
CA PRO A 127 7.81 9.69 -17.17
C PRO A 127 7.47 10.30 -18.53
N THR A 128 7.81 11.57 -18.70
CA THR A 128 7.61 12.30 -19.97
C THR A 128 8.65 11.94 -21.02
N THR A 129 9.77 11.33 -20.60
CA THR A 129 10.86 10.87 -21.46
C THR A 129 11.00 9.35 -21.40
N THR A 130 11.57 8.75 -22.44
CA THR A 130 11.79 7.30 -22.54
C THR A 130 12.81 6.75 -21.53
N LYS A 131 13.52 7.63 -20.82
CA LYS A 131 14.50 7.27 -19.78
C LYS A 131 14.03 7.52 -18.35
N GLY A 132 12.88 8.18 -18.16
CA GLY A 132 12.39 8.43 -16.81
C GLY A 132 11.81 7.16 -16.17
N VAL A 133 11.82 7.11 -14.85
CA VAL A 133 11.23 6.02 -14.06
C VAL A 133 9.80 6.43 -13.68
N PRO A 134 8.80 5.55 -13.86
CA PRO A 134 7.45 5.80 -13.32
C PRO A 134 7.48 5.89 -11.81
N GLU A 135 6.84 6.93 -11.28
CA GLU A 135 6.73 7.15 -9.84
C GLU A 135 5.31 6.87 -9.39
N VAL A 136 5.19 6.25 -8.22
CA VAL A 136 3.92 6.11 -7.53
C VAL A 136 4.03 6.92 -6.24
N LEU A 137 3.33 8.05 -6.24
CA LEU A 137 3.38 8.99 -5.13
C LEU A 137 2.03 9.02 -4.45
N PRO A 138 1.97 8.81 -3.15
CA PRO A 138 0.71 8.91 -2.45
C PRO A 138 0.16 10.34 -2.36
N LEU A 139 -1.16 10.47 -2.44
CA LEU A 139 -1.86 11.75 -2.53
C LEU A 139 -2.51 12.20 -1.21
N LEU A 140 -2.81 11.26 -0.32
CA LEU A 140 -3.32 11.62 1.01
C LEU A 140 -2.17 12.13 1.88
N PRO A 141 -2.44 13.02 2.85
CA PRO A 141 -1.41 13.61 3.68
C PRO A 141 -0.51 12.55 4.31
N ALA A 142 0.79 12.65 4.04
CA ALA A 142 1.81 11.86 4.70
C ALA A 142 2.31 12.65 5.91
N GLY A 143 2.27 12.03 7.07
CA GLY A 143 2.88 12.59 8.28
C GLY A 143 4.31 12.13 8.44
N ARG A 144 5.04 12.78 9.35
CA ARG A 144 6.08 12.03 10.05
C ARG A 144 5.42 10.82 10.71
N PRO A 145 6.08 9.65 10.72
CA PRO A 145 5.56 8.50 11.42
C PRO A 145 5.26 8.86 12.88
N ASP A 146 3.97 8.90 13.23
CA ASP A 146 3.46 9.03 14.60
C ASP A 146 2.73 7.73 14.91
N PHE A 147 3.27 6.99 15.87
CA PHE A 147 2.74 5.69 16.29
C PHE A 147 2.36 5.70 17.77
N SER A 148 2.07 6.89 18.32
CA SER A 148 1.56 7.04 19.69
C SER A 148 0.26 6.25 19.93
N PHE A 149 -0.46 5.92 18.86
CA PHE A 149 -1.66 5.09 18.88
C PHE A 149 -1.39 3.58 18.96
N LEU A 150 -0.14 3.11 19.01
CA LEU A 150 0.14 1.68 19.23
C LEU A 150 -0.40 1.27 20.60
N THR A 151 -1.62 0.74 20.60
CA THR A 151 -2.38 0.40 21.79
C THR A 151 -2.03 -0.98 22.36
N GLN A 152 -2.57 -1.21 23.55
CA GLN A 152 -2.27 -2.25 24.55
C GLN A 152 -2.51 -3.71 24.11
N ASP A 153 -2.94 -3.95 22.87
CA ASP A 153 -3.24 -5.30 22.35
C ASP A 153 -2.01 -5.99 21.73
N ILE A 154 -0.84 -5.36 21.82
CA ILE A 154 0.44 -5.91 21.37
C ILE A 154 1.18 -6.48 22.58
N GLU A 155 1.67 -7.71 22.44
CA GLU A 155 2.50 -8.37 23.45
C GLU A 155 3.66 -7.45 23.89
N GLU A 156 3.94 -7.36 25.19
CA GLU A 156 4.94 -6.42 25.76
C GLU A 156 6.28 -6.46 25.01
N LYS A 157 6.79 -7.66 24.74
CA LYS A 157 8.06 -7.85 24.04
C LYS A 157 8.02 -7.26 22.62
N THR A 158 6.95 -7.53 21.88
CA THR A 158 6.72 -6.97 20.54
C THR A 158 6.53 -5.46 20.58
N ARG A 159 5.85 -4.93 21.61
CA ARG A 159 5.68 -3.48 21.78
C ARG A 159 7.01 -2.78 22.03
N VAL A 160 7.91 -3.35 22.83
CA VAL A 160 9.26 -2.80 23.05
C VAL A 160 10.07 -2.81 21.75
N ALA A 161 10.12 -3.96 21.06
CA ALA A 161 10.83 -4.09 19.78
C ALA A 161 10.29 -3.11 18.73
N ALA A 162 8.97 -3.02 18.60
CA ALA A 162 8.31 -2.07 17.73
C ALA A 162 8.61 -0.61 18.11
N GLY A 163 8.51 -0.26 19.38
CA GLY A 163 8.86 1.09 19.85
C GLY A 163 10.28 1.49 19.45
N ARG A 164 11.24 0.57 19.55
CA ARG A 164 12.62 0.78 19.10
C ARG A 164 12.69 0.98 17.59
N PHE A 165 12.06 0.10 16.81
CA PHE A 165 12.04 0.19 15.35
C PHE A 165 11.46 1.54 14.88
N LEU A 166 10.32 1.94 15.45
CA LEU A 166 9.60 3.16 15.05
C LEU A 166 10.35 4.42 15.47
N SER A 167 10.98 4.40 16.66
CA SER A 167 11.91 5.45 17.07
C SER A 167 13.06 5.59 16.07
N ALA A 168 13.70 4.48 15.70
CA ALA A 168 14.80 4.48 14.75
C ALA A 168 14.38 5.01 13.36
N LEU A 169 13.20 4.65 12.85
CA LEU A 169 12.67 5.16 11.58
C LEU A 169 12.66 6.69 11.49
N THR A 170 12.36 7.40 12.59
CA THR A 170 12.33 8.87 12.61
C THR A 170 13.71 9.53 12.45
N HIS A 171 14.78 8.75 12.71
CA HIS A 171 16.17 9.19 12.65
C HIS A 171 16.87 8.85 11.33
N ILE A 172 16.33 7.92 10.55
CA ILE A 172 16.89 7.60 9.23
C ILE A 172 16.83 8.85 8.33
N ARG A 173 17.86 9.02 7.50
CA ARG A 173 17.99 10.12 6.56
C ARG A 173 18.22 9.58 5.15
N PRO A 174 17.47 10.07 4.14
CA PRO A 174 16.32 10.97 4.24
C PRO A 174 15.16 10.40 5.08
N ALA A 175 14.32 11.27 5.63
CA ALA A 175 13.24 10.81 6.51
C ALA A 175 12.18 10.04 5.72
N PHE A 176 11.78 8.88 6.20
CA PHE A 176 10.57 8.20 5.72
C PHE A 176 9.32 9.00 6.10
N GLN A 177 8.35 8.99 5.20
CA GLN A 177 6.99 9.41 5.48
C GLN A 177 6.13 8.17 5.77
N ALA A 178 5.18 8.31 6.69
CA ALA A 178 4.22 7.26 6.99
C ALA A 178 2.83 7.64 6.51
N GLN A 179 2.11 6.65 6.01
CA GLN A 179 0.78 6.84 5.47
C GLN A 179 -0.19 5.74 5.83
N GLY A 180 -1.43 6.15 6.05
CA GLY A 180 -2.50 5.31 6.55
C GLY A 180 -3.00 5.91 7.85
N ALA A 181 -4.25 6.41 7.82
CA ALA A 181 -4.97 6.74 9.04
C ALA A 181 -5.38 5.46 9.80
N GLN A 182 -5.26 4.30 9.16
CA GLN A 182 -5.58 2.95 9.64
C GLN A 182 -4.50 1.99 9.16
N TRP A 183 -4.32 0.87 9.88
CA TRP A 183 -3.44 -0.21 9.47
C TRP A 183 -3.87 -0.81 8.14
N PRO A 184 -2.92 -1.32 7.32
CA PRO A 184 -1.48 -1.26 7.48
C PRO A 184 -0.88 0.09 7.02
N ILE A 185 0.28 0.43 7.58
CA ILE A 185 0.94 1.73 7.39
C ILE A 185 1.99 1.61 6.30
N LEU A 186 1.87 2.40 5.25
CA LEU A 186 2.85 2.47 4.17
C LEU A 186 3.99 3.41 4.56
N LEU A 187 5.23 2.92 4.47
CA LEU A 187 6.45 3.68 4.61
C LEU A 187 6.96 4.06 3.21
N THR A 188 7.00 5.36 2.95
CA THR A 188 7.44 5.92 1.69
C THR A 188 8.69 6.76 1.89
N GLY A 189 9.68 6.59 1.04
CA GLY A 189 10.87 7.44 1.00
C GLY A 189 10.86 8.31 -0.26
N ILE A 190 12.04 8.76 -0.67
CA ILE A 190 12.20 9.73 -1.76
C ILE A 190 11.74 9.23 -3.15
N HIS A 191 11.79 7.91 -3.39
CA HIS A 191 11.45 7.29 -4.68
C HIS A 191 10.12 6.50 -4.65
N GLY A 192 9.36 6.57 -3.56
CA GLY A 192 8.07 5.90 -3.42
C GLY A 192 8.01 4.91 -2.26
N PRO A 193 7.11 3.90 -2.32
CA PRO A 193 6.93 2.91 -1.28
C PRO A 193 8.13 1.99 -1.10
N PHE A 194 8.64 1.88 0.13
CA PHE A 194 9.75 0.98 0.51
C PHE A 194 9.34 -0.14 1.44
N GLY A 195 8.38 0.14 2.32
CA GLY A 195 7.94 -0.80 3.32
C GLY A 195 6.48 -0.61 3.67
N ILE A 196 5.89 -1.63 4.25
CA ILE A 196 4.54 -1.59 4.80
C ILE A 196 4.55 -2.30 6.15
N LEU A 197 4.03 -1.63 7.16
CA LEU A 197 3.88 -2.15 8.50
C LEU A 197 2.46 -2.67 8.69
N PHE A 198 2.35 -3.91 9.13
CA PHE A 198 1.11 -4.55 9.47
C PHE A 198 1.00 -4.75 10.98
N GLN A 199 -0.22 -4.58 11.49
CA GLN A 199 -0.64 -5.13 12.77
C GLN A 199 -1.59 -6.31 12.53
N SER A 200 -1.30 -7.46 13.12
CA SER A 200 -2.13 -8.68 13.06
C SER A 200 -1.93 -9.47 14.33
N ASP A 201 -3.01 -9.92 14.96
CA ASP A 201 -2.96 -10.90 16.07
C ASP A 201 -2.00 -10.50 17.19
N GLY A 202 -2.01 -9.22 17.56
CA GLY A 202 -1.11 -8.65 18.59
C GLY A 202 0.36 -8.59 18.20
N ARG A 203 0.69 -8.77 16.92
CA ARG A 203 2.05 -8.71 16.37
C ARG A 203 2.19 -7.58 15.37
N LEU A 204 3.43 -7.13 15.19
CA LEU A 204 3.83 -6.20 14.15
C LEU A 204 4.77 -6.86 13.16
N SER A 205 4.54 -6.62 11.87
CA SER A 205 5.36 -7.16 10.79
C SER A 205 5.68 -6.06 9.79
N LEU A 206 6.94 -5.94 9.39
CA LEU A 206 7.36 -5.14 8.25
C LEU A 206 7.39 -6.05 7.02
N CYS A 207 6.77 -5.62 5.92
CA CYS A 207 7.07 -6.16 4.60
C CYS A 207 7.77 -5.08 3.78
N CYS A 208 8.96 -5.36 3.26
CA CYS A 208 9.77 -4.43 2.48
C CYS A 208 10.33 -5.12 1.25
N ASN A 209 10.76 -4.34 0.25
CA ASN A 209 11.49 -4.89 -0.88
C ASN A 209 12.83 -5.46 -0.38
N HIS A 210 13.26 -6.58 -0.96
CA HIS A 210 14.52 -7.24 -0.64
C HIS A 210 15.26 -7.62 -1.94
N GLU A 211 16.54 -7.96 -1.80
CA GLU A 211 17.44 -8.27 -2.90
C GLU A 211 16.79 -9.23 -3.93
N GLY A 212 16.80 -8.83 -5.20
CA GLY A 212 16.16 -9.58 -6.28
C GLY A 212 14.70 -9.17 -6.59
N GLY A 213 14.15 -8.18 -5.89
CA GLY A 213 12.81 -7.64 -6.15
C GLY A 213 11.67 -8.42 -5.50
N GLU A 214 11.99 -9.44 -4.70
CA GLU A 214 11.02 -10.13 -3.87
C GLU A 214 10.81 -9.39 -2.56
N ALA A 215 9.56 -9.30 -2.11
CA ALA A 215 9.26 -8.67 -0.84
C ALA A 215 9.54 -9.64 0.32
N LYS A 216 10.21 -9.14 1.35
CA LYS A 216 10.53 -9.89 2.57
C LYS A 216 9.63 -9.41 3.70
N ARG A 217 8.97 -10.36 4.36
CA ARG A 217 8.24 -10.14 5.61
C ARG A 217 9.17 -10.42 6.81
N ILE A 218 9.18 -9.50 7.75
CA ILE A 218 9.96 -9.55 8.99
C ILE A 218 9.01 -9.27 10.15
N ASP A 219 8.81 -10.25 11.02
CA ASP A 219 8.01 -10.06 12.24
C ASP A 219 8.88 -9.39 13.31
N LEU A 220 8.44 -8.24 13.83
CA LEU A 220 9.18 -7.38 14.75
C LEU A 220 9.04 -7.86 16.21
N VAL A 221 9.58 -9.04 16.50
CA VAL A 221 9.39 -9.76 17.77
C VAL A 221 10.54 -9.62 18.77
N ASP A 222 11.70 -9.15 18.29
CA ASP A 222 12.91 -8.95 19.10
C ASP A 222 13.90 -7.98 18.44
N ASP A 223 14.98 -7.66 19.15
CA ASP A 223 16.02 -6.74 18.71
C ASP A 223 16.68 -7.16 17.39
N LEU A 224 16.93 -8.46 17.19
CA LEU A 224 17.54 -8.95 15.96
C LEU A 224 16.64 -8.69 14.75
N SER A 225 15.34 -9.00 14.88
CA SER A 225 14.36 -8.74 13.83
C SER A 225 14.23 -7.25 13.50
N VAL A 226 14.35 -6.38 14.51
CA VAL A 226 14.34 -4.93 14.34
C VAL A 226 15.59 -4.46 13.59
N ASP A 227 16.78 -4.97 13.92
CA ASP A 227 18.01 -4.59 13.23
C ASP A 227 18.00 -5.05 11.77
N ILE A 228 17.50 -6.24 11.49
CA ILE A 228 17.31 -6.74 10.11
C ILE A 228 16.33 -5.84 9.34
N ALA A 229 15.22 -5.45 9.97
CA ALA A 229 14.23 -4.57 9.36
C ALA A 229 14.80 -3.19 9.02
N LEU A 230 15.59 -2.61 9.92
CA LEU A 230 16.27 -1.33 9.69
C LEU A 230 17.33 -1.43 8.59
N ASP A 231 18.15 -2.49 8.59
CA ASP A 231 19.15 -2.73 7.54
C ASP A 231 18.50 -2.83 6.15
N CYS A 232 17.37 -3.56 6.04
CA CYS A 232 16.63 -3.64 4.78
C CYS A 232 16.17 -2.27 4.29
N LEU A 233 15.58 -1.46 5.16
CA LEU A 233 15.09 -0.12 4.80
C LEU A 233 16.24 0.84 4.43
N MET A 234 17.35 0.79 5.17
CA MET A 234 18.51 1.65 4.90
C MET A 234 19.22 1.29 3.59
N ARG A 235 19.33 0.00 3.25
CA ARG A 235 19.92 -0.45 1.98
C ARG A 235 19.10 -0.02 0.78
N GLU A 236 17.79 -0.22 0.82
CA GLU A 236 16.89 0.22 -0.24
C GLU A 236 16.98 1.73 -0.47
N GLN A 237 17.07 2.49 0.62
CA GLN A 237 17.24 3.93 0.56
C GLN A 237 18.60 4.34 -0.05
N TRP A 238 19.68 3.66 0.33
CA TRP A 238 21.01 3.88 -0.24
C TRP A 238 21.06 3.56 -1.73
N VAL A 239 20.49 2.44 -2.17
CA VAL A 239 20.41 2.08 -3.59
C VAL A 239 19.67 3.16 -4.35
N ALA A 240 18.51 3.58 -3.84
CA ALA A 240 17.68 4.56 -4.51
C ALA A 240 18.36 5.94 -4.61
N GLU A 241 19.11 6.37 -3.59
CA GLU A 241 19.92 7.60 -3.66
C GLU A 241 21.04 7.52 -4.70
N ASN A 242 21.71 6.38 -4.85
CA ASN A 242 22.83 6.22 -5.77
C ASN A 242 22.41 5.93 -7.22
N GLU A 243 21.21 5.39 -7.44
CA GLU A 243 20.64 5.24 -8.78
C GLU A 243 20.03 6.55 -9.33
N ALA A 244 19.77 7.52 -8.44
CA ALA A 244 19.25 8.84 -8.79
C ALA A 244 20.34 9.91 -9.02
N ALA A 245 21.60 9.62 -8.68
CA ALA A 245 22.77 10.48 -8.82
C ALA A 245 23.52 10.23 -10.14
#